data_AF-A0A6C0JQ08-F1
#
_entry.id   AF-A0A6C0JQ08-F1
#
_cell.length_a   1.000
_cell.length_b   1.000
_cell.length_c   1.000
_cell.angle_alpha   90.00
_cell.angle_beta   90.00
_cell.angle_gamma   90.00
#
_symmetry.space_group_name_H-M   'P 1'
#
loop_
_entity.id
_entity.type
_entity.pdbx_description
1 polymer ?
#
loop_
_entity_poly.entity_id
_entity_poly.type
_entity_poly.pdbx_seq_one_letter_code
_entity_poly.pdbx_strand_id
1 'polypeptide(L)'
;MEIEDETMDSHSEYSNDEKYKNYEHLVETIKFFQTEGRITEDWIENEKHVIERWRDWIYDFSELNLDVQDKTFRRACRDAESLISFLMNSIRTTKTFDPKVYYILLVTIKFICDDIFNTDSLDDMMRNIGI
;
A
#
# COMPACT_ATOMS: atom_id res chain seq x y z
N MET A 1 -1.94 10.81 33.30
CA MET A 1 -1.69 9.39 33.03
C MET A 1 -1.88 9.29 31.53
N GLU A 2 -0.76 9.45 30.82
CA GLU A 2 -0.72 9.38 29.36
C GLU A 2 -0.96 7.92 28.97
N ILE A 3 -1.94 7.70 28.10
CA ILE A 3 -2.14 6.40 27.47
C ILE A 3 -1.41 6.53 26.14
N GLU A 4 -0.21 5.96 26.09
CA GLU A 4 0.56 5.78 24.85
C GLU A 4 -0.23 4.82 23.97
N ASP A 5 -0.93 5.36 22.96
CA ASP A 5 -1.61 4.60 21.90
C ASP A 5 -0.51 4.14 20.91
N GLU A 6 0.31 3.19 21.36
CA GLU A 6 1.29 2.49 20.53
C GLU A 6 0.62 1.28 19.86
N THR A 7 -0.14 1.52 18.80
CA THR A 7 -0.44 0.48 17.80
C THR A 7 -0.18 1.03 16.41
N MET A 8 1.09 1.27 16.11
CA MET A 8 1.53 1.35 14.74
C MET A 8 2.98 0.90 14.69
N ASP A 9 3.18 -0.42 14.60
CA ASP A 9 4.48 -0.99 14.26
C ASP A 9 4.77 -0.72 12.76
N SER A 10 4.85 0.56 12.41
CA SER A 10 5.39 1.03 11.15
C SER A 10 6.80 1.51 11.43
N HIS A 11 7.80 0.70 11.07
CA HIS A 11 9.20 1.09 10.99
C HIS A 11 9.48 2.26 10.00
N SER A 12 8.46 3.02 9.59
CA SER A 12 8.55 4.07 8.59
C SER A 12 8.44 5.45 9.25
N GLU A 13 9.48 6.26 9.12
CA GLU A 13 9.57 7.65 9.63
C GLU A 13 8.56 8.64 8.99
N TYR A 14 7.59 8.15 8.20
CA TYR A 14 6.65 8.97 7.45
C TYR A 14 5.53 9.55 8.34
N SER A 15 5.28 10.85 8.18
CA SER A 15 4.18 11.57 8.78
C SER A 15 2.81 11.14 8.23
N ASN A 16 1.74 11.41 8.98
CA ASN A 16 0.36 11.14 8.53
C ASN A 16 0.03 11.85 7.20
N ASP A 17 0.56 13.06 6.98
CA ASP A 17 0.39 13.79 5.73
C ASP A 17 1.07 13.08 4.54
N GLU A 18 2.22 12.46 4.76
CA GLU A 18 2.91 11.69 3.72
C GLU A 18 2.19 10.38 3.41
N LYS A 19 1.67 9.70 4.44
CA LYS A 19 0.82 8.52 4.27
C LYS A 19 -0.43 8.85 3.45
N TYR A 20 -1.07 9.98 3.74
CA TYR A 20 -2.24 10.45 2.99
C TYR A 20 -1.90 10.76 1.53
N LYS A 21 -0.82 11.50 1.26
CA LYS A 21 -0.35 11.79 -0.10
C LYS A 21 -0.04 10.52 -0.91
N ASN A 22 0.57 9.52 -0.27
CA ASN A 22 0.84 8.23 -0.92
C ASN A 22 -0.47 7.51 -1.28
N TYR A 23 -1.47 7.55 -0.40
CA TYR A 23 -2.80 7.00 -0.67
C TYR A 23 -3.54 7.76 -1.78
N GLU A 24 -3.49 9.10 -1.80
CA GLU A 24 -4.06 9.90 -2.89
C GLU A 24 -3.42 9.54 -4.23
N HIS A 25 -2.09 9.49 -4.28
CA HIS A 25 -1.36 9.11 -5.48
C HIS A 25 -1.74 7.71 -5.97
N LEU A 26 -1.86 6.73 -5.06
CA LEU A 26 -2.34 5.39 -5.38
C LEU A 26 -3.72 5.42 -6.05
N VAL A 27 -4.67 6.17 -5.49
CA VAL A 27 -6.03 6.29 -6.04
C VAL A 27 -6.03 6.99 -7.40
N GLU A 28 -5.21 8.02 -7.59
CA GLU A 28 -5.06 8.72 -8.88
C GLU A 28 -4.46 7.81 -9.95
N THR A 29 -3.43 7.04 -9.62
CA THR A 29 -2.79 6.11 -10.56
C THR A 29 -3.73 4.98 -10.95
N ILE A 30 -4.53 4.45 -10.02
CA ILE A 30 -5.60 3.48 -10.34
C ILE A 30 -6.61 4.09 -11.33
N LYS A 31 -7.04 5.34 -11.11
CA LYS A 31 -7.94 6.03 -12.05
C LYS A 31 -7.32 6.22 -13.43
N PHE A 32 -6.03 6.60 -13.49
CA PHE A 32 -5.29 6.71 -14.75
C PHE A 32 -5.35 5.42 -15.58
N PHE A 33 -5.16 4.26 -14.94
CA PHE A 33 -5.30 2.96 -15.61
C PHE A 33 -6.73 2.69 -16.10
N GLN A 34 -7.75 3.13 -15.37
CA GLN A 34 -9.16 2.89 -15.69
C GLN A 34 -9.70 3.81 -16.79
N THR A 35 -9.14 5.01 -16.95
CA THR A 35 -9.62 6.03 -17.91
C THR A 35 -8.82 6.06 -19.22
N GLU A 36 -8.12 4.98 -19.58
CA GLU A 36 -7.25 4.88 -20.76
C GLU A 36 -6.07 5.88 -20.77
N GLY A 37 -5.49 6.14 -19.59
CA GLY A 37 -4.23 6.88 -19.49
C GLY A 37 -3.16 6.29 -20.42
N ARG A 38 -2.53 7.15 -21.22
CA ARG A 38 -1.47 6.70 -22.14
C ARG A 38 -0.20 6.41 -21.36
N ILE A 39 0.16 5.15 -21.27
CA ILE A 39 1.45 4.72 -20.70
C ILE A 39 2.57 5.11 -21.68
N THR A 40 3.38 6.09 -21.29
CA THR A 40 4.58 6.54 -22.02
C THR A 40 5.85 6.12 -21.30
N GLU A 41 7.00 6.25 -21.95
CA GLU A 41 8.30 5.98 -21.30
C GLU A 41 8.56 6.92 -20.12
N ASP A 42 8.26 8.21 -20.26
CA ASP A 42 8.38 9.19 -19.16
C ASP A 42 7.49 8.82 -17.96
N TRP A 43 6.28 8.32 -18.24
CA TRP A 43 5.39 7.86 -17.19
C TRP A 43 5.97 6.63 -16.48
N ILE A 44 6.48 5.65 -17.24
CA ILE A 44 7.15 4.47 -16.68
C ILE A 44 8.34 4.87 -15.81
N GLU A 45 9.16 5.84 -16.24
CA GLU A 45 10.30 6.31 -15.45
C GLU A 45 9.87 6.92 -14.11
N ASN A 46 8.84 7.79 -14.13
CA ASN A 46 8.29 8.37 -12.91
C ASN A 46 7.75 7.30 -11.95
N GLU A 47 7.01 6.33 -12.46
CA GLU A 47 6.38 5.29 -11.64
C GLU A 47 7.39 4.28 -11.06
N LYS A 48 8.56 4.09 -11.67
CA LYS A 48 9.64 3.28 -11.04
C LYS A 48 10.02 3.83 -9.68
N HIS A 49 10.22 5.15 -9.58
CA HIS A 49 10.57 5.80 -8.32
C HIS A 49 9.46 5.68 -7.28
N VAL A 50 8.20 5.65 -7.72
CA VAL A 50 7.05 5.41 -6.84
C VAL A 50 7.07 3.97 -6.33
N ILE A 51 7.26 2.98 -7.19
CA ILE A 51 7.37 1.56 -6.81
C ILE A 51 8.52 1.33 -5.80
N GLU A 52 9.67 1.96 -6.02
CA GLU A 52 10.80 1.90 -5.08
C GLU A 52 10.43 2.53 -3.73
N ARG A 53 9.75 3.68 -3.73
CA ARG A 53 9.27 4.35 -2.52
C ARG A 53 8.25 3.51 -1.73
N TRP A 54 7.41 2.71 -2.40
CA TRP A 54 6.49 1.80 -1.71
C TRP A 54 7.23 0.78 -0.83
N ARG A 55 8.40 0.31 -1.28
CA ARG A 55 9.24 -0.61 -0.52
C ARG A 55 9.91 0.07 0.68
N ASP A 56 10.30 1.34 0.52
CA ASP A 56 10.87 2.14 1.61
C ASP A 56 9.82 2.44 2.68
N TRP A 57 8.56 2.63 2.26
CA TRP A 57 7.45 2.86 3.18
C TRP A 57 7.01 1.58 3.91
N ILE A 58 6.81 0.50 3.16
CA ILE A 58 6.40 -0.80 3.70
C ILE A 58 7.50 -1.81 3.38
N TYR A 59 8.30 -2.09 4.41
CA TYR A 59 9.44 -3.01 4.29
C TYR A 59 8.99 -4.39 3.83
N ASP A 60 7.97 -4.96 4.49
CA ASP A 60 7.37 -6.25 4.14
C ASP A 60 5.84 -6.19 4.31
N PHE A 61 5.10 -6.31 3.20
CA PHE A 61 3.63 -6.31 3.26
C PHE A 61 3.08 -7.54 3.97
N SER A 62 3.81 -8.67 3.95
CA SER A 62 3.40 -9.91 4.60
C SER A 62 3.45 -9.84 6.13
N GLU A 63 4.10 -8.83 6.70
CA GLU A 63 4.17 -8.58 8.14
C GLU A 63 3.23 -7.48 8.62
N LEU A 64 2.46 -6.87 7.71
CA LEU A 64 1.59 -5.74 8.05
C LEU A 64 0.40 -6.19 8.92
N ASN A 65 0.17 -5.57 10.08
CA ASN A 65 -0.91 -5.86 11.04
C ASN A 65 -1.07 -7.37 11.33
N LEU A 66 -0.04 -7.97 11.96
CA LEU A 66 0.00 -9.40 12.27
C LEU A 66 -1.17 -9.89 13.15
N ASP A 67 -1.78 -9.02 13.93
CA ASP A 67 -2.93 -9.35 14.78
C ASP A 67 -4.19 -9.67 13.97
N VAL A 68 -4.30 -9.17 12.74
CA VAL A 68 -5.42 -9.44 11.84
C VAL A 68 -5.25 -10.83 11.21
N GLN A 69 -6.05 -11.79 11.68
CA GLN A 69 -6.05 -13.18 11.19
C GLN A 69 -7.03 -13.43 10.02
N ASP A 70 -7.68 -12.38 9.48
CA ASP A 70 -8.57 -12.54 8.34
C ASP A 70 -7.83 -13.13 7.13
N LYS A 71 -8.38 -14.22 6.58
CA LYS A 71 -7.72 -14.97 5.51
C LYS A 71 -7.59 -14.16 4.23
N THR A 72 -8.55 -13.29 3.94
CA THR A 72 -8.58 -12.47 2.72
C THR A 72 -7.53 -11.37 2.85
N PHE A 73 -7.51 -10.66 3.98
CA PHE A 73 -6.50 -9.66 4.31
C PHE A 73 -5.09 -10.24 4.26
N ARG A 74 -4.87 -11.37 4.95
CA ARG A 74 -3.55 -12.03 4.95
C ARG A 74 -3.10 -12.49 3.58
N ARG A 75 -4.04 -12.92 2.73
CA ARG A 75 -3.74 -13.28 1.35
C ARG A 75 -3.37 -12.04 0.54
N ALA A 76 -4.12 -10.95 0.64
CA ALA A 76 -3.82 -9.70 -0.04
C ALA A 76 -2.43 -9.17 0.33
N CYS A 77 -2.04 -9.24 1.60
CA CYS A 77 -0.71 -8.86 2.07
C CYS A 77 0.41 -9.68 1.42
N ARG A 78 0.26 -11.01 1.33
CA ARG A 78 1.24 -11.89 0.66
C ARG A 78 1.27 -11.68 -0.86
N ASP A 79 0.11 -11.45 -1.46
CA ASP A 79 0.00 -11.18 -2.89
C ASP A 79 0.69 -9.83 -3.21
N ALA A 80 0.45 -8.79 -2.41
CA ALA A 80 1.15 -7.50 -2.50
C ALA A 80 2.66 -7.67 -2.40
N GLU A 81 3.15 -8.40 -1.39
CA GLU A 81 4.59 -8.66 -1.22
C GLU A 81 5.21 -9.36 -2.43
N SER A 82 4.52 -10.36 -2.98
CA SER A 82 4.98 -11.07 -4.18
C SER A 82 5.04 -10.16 -5.40
N LEU A 83 4.02 -9.31 -5.58
CA LEU A 83 3.92 -8.37 -6.70
C LEU A 83 4.98 -7.28 -6.63
N ILE A 84 5.18 -6.63 -5.48
CA ILE A 84 6.20 -5.58 -5.33
C ILE A 84 7.61 -6.15 -5.48
N SER A 85 7.89 -7.34 -4.94
CA SER A 85 9.16 -8.04 -5.15
C SER A 85 9.43 -8.33 -6.63
N PHE A 86 8.41 -8.78 -7.37
CA PHE A 86 8.51 -9.02 -8.81
C PHE A 86 8.79 -7.74 -9.61
N LEU A 87 8.07 -6.65 -9.31
CA LEU A 87 8.24 -5.36 -9.97
C LEU A 87 9.63 -4.78 -9.69
N MET A 88 10.08 -4.79 -8.43
CA MET A 88 11.42 -4.35 -8.03
C MET A 88 12.52 -5.14 -8.77
N ASN A 89 12.36 -6.46 -8.89
CA ASN A 89 13.30 -7.28 -9.65
C ASN A 89 13.29 -6.92 -11.15
N SER A 90 12.12 -6.68 -11.72
CA SER A 90 11.98 -6.25 -13.12
C SER A 90 12.69 -4.91 -13.35
N ILE A 91 12.44 -3.90 -12.49
CA ILE A 91 13.09 -2.59 -12.57
C ILE A 91 14.61 -2.72 -12.48
N ARG A 92 15.12 -3.54 -11.57
CA ARG A 92 16.57 -3.75 -11.40
C ARG A 92 17.22 -4.40 -12.62
N THR A 93 16.58 -5.41 -13.20
CA THR A 93 17.15 -6.28 -14.25
C THR A 93 16.90 -5.77 -15.66
N THR A 94 15.69 -5.29 -15.97
CA THR A 94 15.30 -4.87 -17.32
C THR A 94 15.12 -3.37 -17.46
N LYS A 95 15.25 -2.61 -16.36
CA LYS A 95 15.01 -1.15 -16.33
C LYS A 95 13.60 -0.78 -16.77
N THR A 96 12.63 -1.68 -16.56
CA THR A 96 11.20 -1.44 -16.83
C THR A 96 10.33 -2.37 -15.98
N PHE A 97 9.01 -2.24 -16.06
CA PHE A 97 8.05 -3.11 -15.40
C PHE A 97 6.81 -3.33 -16.26
N ASP A 98 6.03 -4.38 -15.97
CA ASP A 98 4.75 -4.62 -16.64
C ASP A 98 3.65 -3.77 -15.99
N PRO A 99 3.03 -2.81 -16.72
CA PRO A 99 2.00 -1.95 -16.16
C PRO A 99 0.77 -2.70 -15.64
N LYS A 100 0.45 -3.87 -16.20
CA LYS A 100 -0.67 -4.70 -15.71
C LYS A 100 -0.36 -5.26 -14.32
N VAL A 101 0.86 -5.72 -14.11
CA VAL A 101 1.30 -6.22 -12.80
C VAL A 101 1.31 -5.08 -11.78
N TYR A 102 1.77 -3.90 -12.18
CA TYR A 102 1.73 -2.71 -11.32
C TYR A 102 0.29 -2.31 -10.96
N TYR A 103 -0.63 -2.31 -11.92
CA TYR A 103 -2.05 -2.06 -11.62
C TYR A 103 -2.63 -3.06 -10.61
N ILE A 104 -2.32 -4.35 -10.74
CA ILE A 104 -2.76 -5.37 -9.78
C ILE A 104 -2.22 -5.05 -8.38
N LEU A 105 -0.93 -4.71 -8.26
CA LEU A 105 -0.34 -4.29 -6.98
C LEU A 105 -1.12 -3.11 -6.37
N LEU A 106 -1.37 -2.05 -7.14
CA LEU A 106 -2.05 -0.85 -6.64
C LEU A 106 -3.45 -1.17 -6.11
N VAL A 107 -4.23 -2.00 -6.83
CA VAL A 107 -5.56 -2.42 -6.38
C VAL A 107 -5.47 -3.27 -5.11
N THR A 108 -4.48 -4.16 -5.01
CA THR A 108 -4.26 -4.97 -3.80
C THR A 108 -3.87 -4.10 -2.61
N ILE A 109 -2.95 -3.13 -2.77
CA ILE A 109 -2.58 -2.18 -1.72
C ILE A 109 -3.80 -1.34 -1.32
N LYS A 110 -4.62 -0.88 -2.27
CA LYS A 110 -5.84 -0.15 -1.97
C LYS A 110 -6.77 -0.96 -1.06
N PHE A 111 -6.98 -2.23 -1.38
CA PHE A 111 -7.80 -3.12 -0.57
C PHE A 111 -7.24 -3.25 0.86
N ILE A 112 -5.93 -3.42 1.02
CA ILE A 112 -5.26 -3.49 2.33
C ILE A 112 -5.49 -2.19 3.10
N CYS A 113 -5.25 -1.03 2.48
CA CYS A 113 -5.49 0.27 3.10
C CYS A 113 -6.95 0.45 3.53
N ASP A 114 -7.91 0.16 2.64
CA ASP A 114 -9.33 0.29 2.94
C ASP A 114 -9.76 -0.62 4.11
N ASP A 115 -9.23 -1.84 4.19
CA ASP A 115 -9.53 -2.79 5.27
C ASP A 115 -8.97 -2.32 6.62
N ILE A 116 -7.76 -1.76 6.62
CA ILE A 116 -7.14 -1.15 7.81
C ILE A 116 -7.94 0.06 8.27
N PHE A 117 -8.24 1.00 7.37
CA PHE A 117 -9.03 2.19 7.73
C PHE A 117 -10.42 1.82 8.24
N ASN A 118 -11.05 0.78 7.70
CA ASN A 118 -12.33 0.29 8.20
C ASN A 118 -12.20 -0.36 9.58
N THR A 119 -11.11 -1.07 9.85
CA THR A 119 -10.84 -1.70 11.14
C THR A 119 -10.54 -0.64 12.22
N ASP A 120 -9.68 0.32 11.92
CA ASP A 120 -9.38 1.45 12.82
C ASP A 120 -10.64 2.28 13.10
N SER A 121 -11.45 2.55 12.06
CA SER A 121 -12.73 3.25 12.20
C SER A 121 -13.74 2.46 13.05
N LEU A 122 -13.77 1.12 12.94
CA LEU A 122 -14.61 0.27 13.78
C LEU A 122 -14.11 0.25 15.23
N ASP A 123 -12.81 0.16 15.47
CA ASP A 123 -12.22 0.20 16.81
C ASP A 123 -12.43 1.58 17.47
N ASP A 124 -12.30 2.67 16.72
CA ASP A 124 -12.64 4.01 17.18
C ASP A 124 -14.14 4.16 17.47
N MET A 125 -15.01 3.56 16.66
CA MET A 125 -16.46 3.53 16.94
C MET A 125 -16.79 2.69 18.17
N MET A 126 -16.16 1.52 18.39
CA MET A 126 -16.38 0.69 19.57
C MET A 126 -15.86 1.36 20.86
N ARG A 127 -14.67 2.00 20.81
CA ARG A 127 -14.13 2.81 21.92
C ARG A 127 -15.08 3.95 22.31
N ASN A 128 -15.79 4.54 21.36
CA ASN A 128 -16.77 5.61 21.61
C ASN A 128 -18.16 5.12 22.09
N ILE A 129 -18.46 3.82 21.99
CA ILE A 129 -19.73 3.24 22.45
C ILE A 129 -19.62 2.61 23.84
N GLY A 130 -18.40 2.51 24.41
CA GLY A 130 -18.19 2.17 25.82
C GLY A 130 -18.75 0.80 26.21
N ILE A 131 -18.30 -0.26 25.53
CA ILE A 131 -18.43 -1.65 25.97
C ILE A 131 -17.04 -2.25 26.08
#